data_AF-A0A260P503-F1
#
_entry.id   AF-A0A260P503-F1
#
_cell.length_a   1.000
_cell.length_b   1.000
_cell.length_c   1.000
_cell.angle_alpha   90.00
_cell.angle_beta   90.00
_cell.angle_gamma   90.00
#
_symmetry.space_group_name_H-M   'P 1'
#
loop_
_entity.id
_entity.type
_entity.pdbx_description
1 polymer ?
#
loop_
_entity_poly.entity_id
_entity_poly.type
_entity_poly.pdbx_seq_one_letter_code
_entity_poly.pdbx_strand_id
1 'polypeptide(L)' 'MMTEVQNIGINTLGGAPTSLDEYAGRAVLVVNVASKCGLTPQYEKLEKLANDYS' A
#
# COMPACT_ATOMS: atom_id res chain seq x y z
N MET A 1 0.16 9.66 17.38
CA MET A 1 1.33 10.49 17.00
C MET A 1 1.84 9.94 15.68
N MET A 2 1.96 10.79 14.66
CA MET A 2 2.40 10.39 13.32
C MET A 2 3.88 9.99 13.36
N THR A 3 4.23 8.86 12.74
CA THR A 3 5.63 8.41 12.61
C THR A 3 6.32 9.08 11.41
N GLU A 4 7.65 9.10 11.39
CA GLU A 4 8.41 9.62 10.25
C GLU A 4 8.06 8.93 8.93
N VAL A 5 7.85 7.60 8.99
CA VAL A 5 7.43 6.79 7.83
C VAL A 5 6.04 7.21 7.32
N GLN A 6 5.13 7.57 8.23
CA GLN A 6 3.78 8.02 7.85
C GLN A 6 3.76 9.37 7.15
N ASN A 7 4.76 10.22 7.41
CA ASN A 7 4.88 11.56 6.84
C ASN A 7 5.68 11.61 5.53
N ILE A 8 6.10 10.46 4.98
CA ILE A 8 6.78 10.45 3.68
C ILE A 8 5.76 10.81 2.59
N GLY A 9 6.03 11.92 1.88
CA GLY A 9 5.22 12.32 0.73
C GLY A 9 5.40 11.35 -0.44
N ILE A 10 4.30 10.82 -0.94
CA ILE A 10 4.23 9.93 -2.09
C ILE A 10 3.10 10.38 -3.02
N ASN A 11 3.00 9.77 -4.20
CA ASN A 11 1.89 10.02 -5.13
C ASN A 11 1.07 8.75 -5.34
N THR A 12 -0.25 8.91 -5.46
CA THR A 12 -1.15 7.84 -5.92
C THR A 12 -0.83 7.43 -7.36
N LEU A 13 -1.42 6.33 -7.82
CA LEU A 13 -1.32 5.90 -9.23
C LEU A 13 -1.79 6.99 -10.22
N GLY A 14 -2.74 7.84 -9.80
CA GLY A 14 -3.23 8.99 -10.59
C GLY A 14 -2.36 10.25 -10.50
N GLY A 15 -1.25 10.21 -9.75
CA GLY A 15 -0.32 11.34 -9.58
C GLY A 15 -0.71 12.34 -8.48
N ALA A 16 -1.82 12.13 -7.78
CA ALA A 16 -2.21 13.01 -6.68
C ALA A 16 -1.28 12.82 -5.46
N PRO A 17 -0.83 13.91 -4.80
CA PRO A 17 -0.03 13.84 -3.57
C PRO A 17 -0.79 13.15 -2.43
N THR A 18 -0.11 12.31 -1.66
CA THR A 18 -0.64 11.60 -0.50
C THR A 18 0.50 11.21 0.47
N SER A 19 0.17 10.59 1.59
CA SER A 19 1.11 10.01 2.56
C SER A 19 0.47 8.79 3.24
N LEU A 20 1.25 8.03 4.02
CA LEU A 20 0.72 6.86 4.75
C LEU A 20 -0.07 7.26 6.01
N ASP A 21 -0.10 8.54 6.37
CA ASP A 21 -0.90 9.06 7.51
C ASP A 21 -2.41 8.91 7.29
N GLU A 22 -2.88 8.83 6.04
CA GLU A 22 -4.28 8.55 5.71
C GLU A 22 -4.79 7.22 6.32
N TYR A 23 -3.88 6.32 6.67
CA TYR A 23 -4.16 5.02 7.28
C TYR A 23 -3.85 4.97 8.79
N ALA A 24 -3.71 6.11 9.45
CA ALA A 24 -3.39 6.18 10.88
C ALA A 24 -4.37 5.36 11.73
N GLY A 25 -3.82 4.64 12.71
CA GLY A 25 -4.59 3.78 13.62
C GLY A 25 -4.95 2.39 13.05
N ARG A 26 -4.50 2.07 11.82
CA ARG A 26 -4.67 0.74 11.21
C ARG A 26 -3.32 0.03 11.05
N ALA A 27 -3.36 -1.30 10.98
CA ALA A 27 -2.22 -2.06 10.47
C ALA A 27 -2.10 -1.84 8.95
N VAL A 28 -0.89 -1.56 8.46
CA VAL A 28 -0.63 -1.25 7.05
C VAL A 28 0.45 -2.19 6.51
N LEU A 29 0.15 -2.85 5.38
CA LEU A 29 1.12 -3.64 4.62
C LEU A 29 1.51 -2.90 3.34
N VAL A 30 2.78 -2.51 3.23
CA VAL A 30 3.33 -1.86 2.03
C VAL A 30 4.07 -2.88 1.18
N VAL A 31 3.68 -3.02 -0.09
CA VAL A 31 4.26 -3.99 -1.02
C VAL A 31 4.81 -3.27 -2.25
N ASN A 32 6.08 -3.45 -2.55
CA ASN A 32 6.64 -3.01 -3.83
C ASN A 32 6.27 -4.03 -4.91
N VAL A 33 5.62 -3.57 -5.98
CA VAL A 33 5.16 -4.43 -7.07
C VAL A 33 5.79 -4.04 -8.40
N ALA A 34 5.84 -4.99 -9.34
CA ALA A 34 6.32 -4.76 -10.71
C ALA A 34 5.35 -5.39 -11.72
N SER A 35 4.98 -4.64 -12.76
CA SER A 35 3.97 -5.05 -13.76
C SER A 35 4.49 -5.99 -14.85
N LYS A 36 5.82 -6.15 -14.98
CA LYS A 36 6.47 -6.90 -16.07
C LYS A 36 7.14 -8.20 -15.64
N CYS A 37 6.98 -8.60 -14.40
CA CYS A 37 7.49 -9.89 -13.91
C CYS A 37 6.33 -10.88 -13.90
N GLY A 38 6.54 -12.12 -14.36
CA GLY A 38 5.53 -13.20 -14.36
C GLY A 38 5.10 -13.68 -12.96
N LEU A 39 5.13 -12.80 -11.95
CA LEU A 39 4.79 -13.03 -10.55
C LEU A 39 3.35 -12.61 -10.24
N THR A 40 2.49 -12.53 -11.26
CA THR A 40 1.04 -12.28 -11.14
C THR A 40 0.34 -13.14 -10.07
N PRO A 41 0.71 -14.41 -9.80
CA PRO A 41 0.06 -15.20 -8.76
C PRO A 41 0.15 -14.63 -7.33
N GLN A 42 1.07 -13.68 -7.08
CA GLN A 42 1.16 -13.02 -5.76
C GLN A 42 0.04 -11.99 -5.56
N TYR A 43 -0.48 -11.37 -6.62
CA TYR A 43 -1.55 -10.37 -6.52
C TYR A 43 -2.83 -10.98 -5.95
N GLU A 44 -3.23 -12.15 -6.42
CA GLU A 44 -4.46 -12.82 -5.94
C GLU A 44 -4.43 -13.07 -4.43
N LYS A 45 -3.26 -13.47 -3.90
CA LYS A 45 -3.08 -13.69 -2.46
C LYS A 45 -3.11 -12.38 -1.67
N LEU A 46 -2.51 -11.32 -2.20
CA LEU A 46 -2.51 -9.99 -1.59
C LEU A 46 -3.91 -9.37 -1.61
N GLU A 47 -4.66 -9.54 -2.70
CA GLU A 47 -6.05 -9.10 -2.82
C GLU A 47 -6.94 -9.85 -1.83
N LYS A 48 -6.78 -11.17 -1.72
CA LYS A 48 -7.49 -11.95 -0.69
C LYS A 48 -7.17 -11.46 0.71
N LEU A 49 -5.90 -11.20 1.03
CA LEU A 49 -5.50 -10.67 2.33
C LEU A 49 -6.16 -9.30 2.60
N ALA A 50 -6.20 -8.41 1.62
CA ALA A 50 -6.86 -7.12 1.76
C ALA A 50 -8.37 -7.28 2.03
N ASN A 51 -9.05 -8.18 1.31
CA ASN A 51 -10.48 -8.47 1.51
C ASN A 51 -10.78 -9.10 2.87
N ASP A 52 -9.90 -9.97 3.38
CA ASP A 52 -10.12 -10.67 4.65
C ASP A 52 -9.94 -9.75 5.87
N TYR A 53 -9.22 -8.63 5.73
CA TYR A 53 -8.81 -7.74 6.83
C TYR A 53 -9.15 -6.25 6.61
N SER A 54 -10.07 -5.93 5.69
CA SER A 54 -10.50 -4.55 5.37
C SER A 54 -11.53 -3.97 6.34
#